data_AF-A0A6L4WQX5-F1
#
_entry.id   AF-A0A6L4WQX5-F1
#
_cell.length_a   1.000
_cell.length_b   1.000
_cell.length_c   1.000
_cell.angle_alpha   90.00
_cell.angle_beta   90.00
_cell.angle_gamma   90.00
#
_symmetry.space_group_name_H-M   'P 1'
#
loop_
_entity.id
_entity.type
_entity.pdbx_description
1 polymer ?
#
loop_
_entity_poly.entity_id
_entity_poly.type
_entity_poly.pdbx_seq_one_letter_code
_entity_poly.pdbx_strand_id
1 'polypeptide(L)'
;MLFHGYTKLVHGVDKIAAGLVKSGLPEFLAYGVYIGEVLLPVLIILGLFTRLAALGMCITMVFAIYLVFWEKLFLLTKNGAPVIELPLLYLILSIVIFFIGAGKYSFDGKRNK
;
A
#
# COMPACT_ATOMS: atom_id res chain seq x y z
N MET A 1 -1.85 -1.42 -6.19
CA MET A 1 -2.34 -1.98 -4.92
C MET A 1 -3.40 -3.04 -5.13
N LEU A 2 -4.58 -2.75 -5.70
CA LEU A 2 -5.68 -3.74 -5.77
C LEU A 2 -5.33 -5.09 -6.40
N PHE A 3 -4.67 -5.11 -7.57
CA PHE A 3 -4.24 -6.36 -8.19
C PHE A 3 -3.10 -7.05 -7.41
N HIS A 4 -2.31 -6.29 -6.65
CA HIS A 4 -1.30 -6.83 -5.73
C HIS A 4 -1.94 -7.43 -4.47
N GLY A 5 -3.00 -6.82 -3.96
CA GLY A 5 -3.82 -7.38 -2.87
C GLY A 5 -4.60 -8.61 -3.32
N TYR A 6 -5.13 -8.61 -4.55
CA TYR A 6 -5.80 -9.79 -5.13
C TYR A 6 -4.86 -10.99 -5.23
N THR A 7 -3.63 -10.79 -5.70
CA THR A 7 -2.66 -11.90 -5.75
C THR A 7 -2.30 -12.41 -4.35
N LYS A 8 -2.29 -11.56 -3.31
CA LYS A 8 -2.11 -11.98 -1.90
C LYS A 8 -3.34 -12.61 -1.26
N LEU A 9 -4.53 -12.31 -1.75
CA LEU A 9 -5.75 -13.03 -1.36
C LEU A 9 -5.77 -14.44 -1.96
N VAL A 10 -5.22 -14.61 -3.16
CA VAL A 10 -5.18 -15.90 -3.87
C VAL A 10 -3.96 -16.76 -3.48
N HIS A 11 -2.79 -16.17 -3.25
CA HIS A 11 -1.53 -16.88 -2.98
C HIS A 11 -1.09 -16.82 -1.51
N GLY A 12 -1.91 -16.23 -0.63
CA GLY A 12 -1.61 -16.09 0.80
C GLY A 12 -0.60 -14.97 1.12
N VAL A 13 -0.56 -14.60 2.40
CA VAL A 13 0.39 -13.62 2.96
C VAL A 13 1.65 -14.28 3.53
N ASP A 14 1.87 -15.58 3.30
CA ASP A 14 2.96 -16.36 3.88
C ASP A 14 4.35 -15.77 3.61
N LYS A 15 4.56 -15.15 2.44
CA LYS A 15 5.82 -14.47 2.12
C LYS A 15 6.08 -13.22 2.98
N ILE A 16 5.02 -12.55 3.41
CA ILE A 16 5.09 -11.37 4.27
C ILE A 16 5.16 -11.80 5.73
N ALA A 17 4.37 -12.80 6.13
CA ALA A 17 4.45 -13.44 7.44
C ALA A 17 5.88 -13.94 7.72
N ALA A 18 6.50 -14.66 6.77
CA ALA A 18 7.88 -15.10 6.87
C ALA A 18 8.89 -13.93 6.92
N GLY A 19 8.60 -12.83 6.21
CA GLY A 19 9.38 -11.59 6.29
C GLY A 19 9.30 -10.92 7.66
N LEU A 20 8.10 -10.86 8.25
CA LEU A 20 7.88 -10.29 9.58
C LEU A 20 8.55 -11.12 10.68
N VAL A 21 8.39 -12.44 10.63
CA VAL A 21 9.04 -13.35 11.59
C VAL A 21 10.56 -13.21 11.51
N LYS A 22 11.13 -13.09 10.30
CA LYS A 22 12.57 -12.81 10.11
C LYS A 22 13.00 -11.45 10.67
N SER A 23 12.13 -10.44 10.59
CA SER A 23 12.38 -9.11 11.17
C SER A 23 12.01 -9.01 12.67
N GLY A 24 11.63 -10.12 13.33
CA GLY A 24 11.28 -10.15 14.75
C GLY A 24 9.90 -9.55 15.09
N LEU A 25 9.05 -9.33 14.08
CA LEU A 25 7.72 -8.74 14.23
C LEU A 25 6.62 -9.81 14.32
N PRO A 26 5.56 -9.55 15.08
CA PRO A 26 4.46 -10.50 15.23
C PRO A 26 3.73 -10.71 13.90
N GLU A 27 3.49 -11.97 13.58
CA GLU A 27 2.86 -12.42 12.32
C GLU A 27 1.46 -11.83 12.10
N PHE A 28 0.78 -11.40 13.18
CA PHE A 28 -0.51 -10.72 13.14
C PHE A 28 -0.50 -9.45 12.26
N LEU A 29 0.63 -8.75 12.16
CA LEU A 29 0.76 -7.57 11.32
C LEU A 29 0.64 -7.90 9.82
N ALA A 30 0.87 -9.15 9.40
CA ALA A 30 0.66 -9.58 8.01
C ALA A 30 -0.82 -9.45 7.59
N TYR A 31 -1.77 -9.60 8.51
CA TYR A 31 -3.19 -9.37 8.24
C TYR A 31 -3.50 -7.89 7.96
N GLY A 32 -2.70 -6.97 8.50
CA GLY A 32 -2.79 -5.54 8.21
C GLY A 32 -2.56 -5.20 6.72
N VAL A 33 -1.84 -6.06 6.00
CA VAL A 33 -1.62 -5.90 4.55
C VAL A 33 -2.92 -6.02 3.77
N TYR A 34 -3.85 -6.89 4.18
CA TYR A 34 -5.16 -7.00 3.52
C TYR A 34 -5.96 -5.70 3.63
N ILE A 35 -5.93 -5.08 4.82
CA ILE A 35 -6.54 -3.77 5.03
C ILE A 35 -5.82 -2.73 4.14
N GLY A 36 -4.50 -2.73 4.17
CA GLY A 36 -3.64 -1.78 3.46
C GLY A 36 -3.76 -1.79 1.93
N GLU A 37 -3.83 -2.98 1.33
CA GLU A 37 -3.76 -3.14 -0.13
C GLU A 37 -5.12 -3.32 -0.80
N VAL A 38 -6.17 -3.60 -0.04
CA VAL A 38 -7.54 -3.79 -0.57
C VAL A 38 -8.47 -2.73 -0.02
N LEU A 39 -8.61 -2.61 1.31
CA LEU A 39 -9.59 -1.71 1.91
C LEU A 39 -9.24 -0.23 1.66
N LEU A 40 -7.99 0.16 1.92
CA LEU A 40 -7.54 1.55 1.77
C LEU A 40 -7.65 2.08 0.33
N PRO A 41 -7.20 1.36 -0.73
CA PRO A 41 -7.39 1.83 -2.10
C PRO A 41 -8.86 1.95 -2.49
N VAL A 42 -9.73 1.04 -2.02
CA VAL A 42 -11.18 1.15 -2.26
C VAL A 42 -11.74 2.41 -1.61
N LEU A 43 -11.34 2.70 -0.37
CA LEU A 43 -11.75 3.93 0.34
C LEU A 43 -11.30 5.20 -0.39
N ILE A 44 -10.07 5.21 -0.93
CA ILE A 44 -9.56 6.33 -1.74
C ILE A 44 -10.38 6.49 -3.02
N ILE A 45 -10.70 5.41 -3.73
CA ILE A 45 -11.51 5.44 -4.96
C ILE A 45 -12.93 5.94 -4.70
N LEU A 46 -13.57 5.46 -3.63
CA LEU A 46 -14.90 5.92 -3.21
C LEU A 46 -14.88 7.35 -2.66
N GLY A 47 -13.69 7.90 -2.39
CA GLY A 47 -13.54 9.23 -1.85
C GLY A 47 -13.95 9.33 -0.38
N LEU A 48 -13.96 8.23 0.38
CA LEU A 48 -14.33 8.17 1.80
C LEU A 48 -13.07 8.22 2.66
N PHE A 49 -13.04 9.13 3.65
CA PHE A 49 -11.88 9.31 4.55
C PHE A 49 -10.53 9.33 3.81
N THR A 50 -10.47 9.95 2.63
CA THR A 50 -9.33 9.82 1.69
C THR A 50 -7.98 10.17 2.31
N ARG A 51 -7.92 11.16 3.21
CA ARG A 51 -6.70 11.52 3.93
C ARG A 51 -6.23 10.38 4.84
N LEU A 52 -7.10 9.84 5.68
CA LEU A 52 -6.76 8.72 6.57
C LEU A 52 -6.40 7.47 5.76
N ALA A 53 -7.14 7.21 4.68
CA ALA A 53 -6.88 6.07 3.81
C ALA A 53 -5.53 6.20 3.08
N ALA A 54 -5.19 7.39 2.60
CA ALA A 54 -3.91 7.69 1.97
C ALA A 54 -2.74 7.60 2.96
N LEU A 55 -2.91 8.05 4.21
CA LEU A 55 -1.91 7.89 5.26
C LEU A 55 -1.66 6.40 5.54
N GLY A 56 -2.72 5.60 5.70
CA GLY A 56 -2.57 4.16 5.87
C GLY A 56 -1.88 3.49 4.67
N MET A 57 -2.17 3.92 3.44
CA MET A 57 -1.50 3.42 2.24
C MET A 57 -0.02 3.81 2.20
N CYS A 58 0.34 4.99 2.68
CA CYS A 58 1.74 5.41 2.81
C CYS A 58 2.48 4.49 3.78
N ILE A 59 1.92 4.23 4.97
CA ILE A 59 2.52 3.33 5.96
C ILE A 59 2.71 1.94 5.37
N THR A 60 1.72 1.39 4.67
CA THR A 60 1.83 0.04 4.09
C THR A 60 2.94 -0.04 3.04
N MET A 61 3.15 1.03 2.27
CA MET A 61 4.26 1.11 1.31
C MET A 61 5.62 1.23 1.98
N VAL A 62 5.73 1.98 3.08
CA VAL A 62 6.98 2.02 3.87
C VAL A 62 7.34 0.63 4.39
N PHE A 63 6.37 -0.08 4.96
CA PHE A 63 6.58 -1.47 5.43
C PHE A 63 6.93 -2.42 4.29
N ALA A 64 6.25 -2.32 3.15
CA ALA A 64 6.55 -3.15 1.99
C ALA A 64 7.98 -2.92 1.48
N ILE A 65 8.42 -1.66 1.41
CA ILE A 65 9.79 -1.31 1.00
C ILE A 65 10.80 -1.90 1.99
N TYR A 66 10.58 -1.72 3.29
CA TYR A 66 11.46 -2.23 4.34
C TYR A 66 11.58 -3.76 4.35
N LEU A 67 10.46 -4.47 4.23
CA LEU A 67 10.44 -5.93 4.36
C LEU A 67 10.84 -6.67 3.08
N VAL A 68 10.53 -6.11 1.90
CA VAL A 68 10.63 -6.84 0.62
C VAL A 68 11.66 -6.22 -0.32
N PHE A 69 11.81 -4.89 -0.31
CA PHE A 69 12.65 -4.18 -1.28
C PHE A 69 13.97 -3.68 -0.71
N TRP A 70 14.21 -3.77 0.60
CA TRP A 70 15.45 -3.29 1.25
C TRP A 70 16.72 -3.88 0.62
N GLU A 71 16.74 -5.18 0.38
CA GLU A 71 17.86 -5.86 -0.27
C GLU A 71 17.87 -5.68 -1.81
N LYS A 72 16.79 -5.12 -2.37
CA LYS A 72 16.55 -5.00 -3.82
C LYS A 72 16.57 -3.56 -4.32
N LEU A 73 16.99 -2.60 -3.50
CA LEU A 73 16.97 -1.17 -3.83
C LEU A 73 17.76 -0.83 -5.09
N PHE A 74 18.89 -1.52 -5.29
CA PHE A 74 19.77 -1.31 -6.45
C PHE A 74 19.64 -2.39 -7.52
N LEU A 75 18.66 -3.30 -7.39
CA LEU A 75 18.42 -4.34 -8.38
C LEU A 75 17.60 -3.79 -9.54
N LEU A 76 18.05 -4.15 -10.74
CA LEU A 76 17.40 -3.85 -11.99
C LEU A 76 16.61 -5.09 -12.45
N THR A 77 15.40 -4.85 -12.95
CA THR A 77 14.59 -5.87 -13.63
C THR A 77 15.30 -6.29 -14.92
N LYS A 78 14.89 -7.41 -15.51
CA LYS A 78 15.34 -7.88 -16.84
C LYS A 78 15.26 -6.82 -17.95
N ASN A 79 14.41 -5.81 -17.78
CA ASN A 79 14.19 -4.72 -18.72
C ASN A 79 15.01 -3.46 -18.37
N GLY A 80 15.90 -3.52 -17.38
CA GLY A 80 16.72 -2.37 -16.94
C GLY A 80 16.00 -1.37 -16.02
N ALA A 81 14.76 -1.65 -15.60
CA ALA A 81 14.00 -0.78 -14.70
C ALA A 81 14.27 -1.10 -13.22
N PRO A 82 14.37 -0.11 -12.31
CA PRO A 82 14.50 -0.36 -10.88
C PRO A 82 13.33 -1.18 -10.33
N VAL A 83 13.61 -2.23 -9.56
CA VAL A 83 12.55 -3.10 -9.00
C VAL A 83 11.63 -2.34 -8.02
N ILE A 84 12.11 -1.23 -7.44
CA ILE A 84 11.37 -0.38 -6.48
C ILE A 84 10.42 0.64 -7.13
N GLU A 85 10.38 0.75 -8.45
CA GLU A 85 9.61 1.79 -9.15
C GLU A 85 8.13 1.82 -8.74
N LEU A 86 7.47 0.66 -8.73
CA LEU A 86 6.05 0.55 -8.34
C LEU A 86 5.78 0.91 -6.87
N PRO A 87 6.50 0.34 -5.87
CA PRO A 87 6.34 0.75 -4.47
C PRO A 87 6.55 2.25 -4.25
N LEU A 88 7.58 2.83 -4.88
CA LEU A 88 7.89 4.25 -4.76
C LEU A 88 6.80 5.13 -5.38
N LEU A 89 6.26 4.72 -6.53
CA LEU A 89 5.14 5.40 -7.18
C LEU A 89 3.92 5.42 -6.26
N TYR A 90 3.55 4.28 -5.66
CA TYR A 90 2.42 4.22 -4.74
C TYR A 90 2.65 5.06 -3.46
N LEU A 91 3.88 5.06 -2.94
CA LEU A 91 4.25 5.89 -1.80
C LEU A 91 4.05 7.38 -2.12
N ILE A 92 4.64 7.87 -3.21
CA ILE A 92 4.55 9.28 -3.61
C ILE A 92 3.09 9.66 -3.91
N LEU A 93 2.36 8.83 -4.66
CA LEU A 93 0.94 9.08 -4.95
C LEU A 93 0.10 9.13 -3.67
N SER A 94 0.35 8.26 -2.70
CA SER A 94 -0.37 8.28 -1.42
C SER A 94 -0.10 9.57 -0.63
N ILE A 95 1.15 10.06 -0.63
CA ILE A 95 1.50 11.34 0.00
C ILE A 95 0.81 12.51 -0.71
N VAL A 96 0.82 12.51 -2.04
CA VAL A 96 0.12 13.53 -2.84
C VAL A 96 -1.38 13.54 -2.53
N ILE A 97 -2.03 12.38 -2.50
CA ILE A 97 -3.45 12.24 -2.17
C ILE A 97 -3.73 12.67 -0.72
N PHE A 98 -2.80 12.42 0.21
CA PHE A 98 -2.92 12.89 1.59
C PHE A 98 -2.99 14.42 1.67
N PHE A 99 -2.11 15.13 0.95
CA PHE A 99 -2.09 16.60 0.94
C PHE A 99 -3.23 17.22 0.13
N ILE A 100 -3.55 16.68 -1.04
CA ILE A 100 -4.64 17.18 -1.90
C ILE A 100 -6.00 16.89 -1.26
N GLY A 101 -6.16 15.72 -0.63
CA GLY A 101 -7.41 15.25 -0.06
C GLY A 101 -8.42 14.75 -1.11
N ALA A 102 -9.69 14.64 -0.68
CA ALA A 102 -10.80 14.19 -1.50
C ALA A 102 -11.16 15.22 -2.59
N GLY A 103 -11.23 14.77 -3.85
CA GLY A 103 -11.65 15.60 -4.98
C GLY A 103 -13.17 15.87 -5.04
N LYS A 104 -13.61 16.62 -6.06
CA LYS A 104 -15.02 17.03 -6.26
C LYS A 104 -16.04 15.88 -6.35
N TYR A 105 -15.59 14.65 -6.62
CA TYR A 105 -16.41 13.44 -6.73
C TYR A 105 -16.32 12.52 -5.50
N SER A 106 -15.99 13.06 -4.33
CA SER A 106 -15.97 12.30 -3.09
C SER A 106 -17.39 12.07 -2.54
N PHE A 107 -17.69 10.84 -2.12
CA PHE A 107 -18.91 10.52 -1.39
C PHE A 107 -19.00 11.23 -0.04
N ASP A 108 -17.86 11.52 0.59
CA ASP A 108 -17.77 12.26 1.86
C ASP A 108 -18.15 13.74 1.68
N GLY A 109 -17.69 14.36 0.59
CA GLY A 109 -18.03 15.74 0.24
C GLY A 109 -19.51 15.97 -0.11
N LYS A 110 -20.22 14.93 -0.58
CA LYS A 110 -21.68 14.98 -0.82
C LYS A 110 -22.50 14.91 0.48
N ARG A 111 -21.93 14.42 1.58
CA ARG A 111 -22.64 14.27 2.86
C ARG A 111 -22.69 15.58 3.67
N ASN A 112 -21.94 16.61 3.24
CA ASN A 112 -21.87 17.92 3.89
C ASN A 112 -22.55 19.05 3.08
N LYS A 113 -23.43 18.69 2.14
CA LYS A 113 -24.38 19.60 1.44
C LYS A 113 -25.79 19.13 1.74
#